data_AF-A0A7C5SS86-F1
#
_entry.id   AF-A0A7C5SS86-F1
#
_cell.length_a   1.000
_cell.length_b   1.000
_cell.length_c   1.000
_cell.angle_alpha   90.00
_cell.angle_beta   90.00
_cell.angle_gamma   90.00
#
_symmetry.space_group_name_H-M   'P 1'
#
loop_
_entity.id
_entity.type
_entity.pdbx_description
1 polymer ?
#
loop_
_entity_poly.entity_id
_entity_poly.type
_entity_poly.pdbx_seq_one_letter_code
_entity_poly.pdbx_strand_id
1 'polypeptide(L)'
;ETITMKKNPVFAATVVGKPPLEDKYMGWATERVFLPMLKPMAPDLIDYYMPENGVFHNLILAKMKTLYKGHAQQFMHAFWGVGQMSFVKHAIFVGEDAPALEDHEALCEHILNRLSTEKILITEGIVDHLDHSAPEQFVGGKLGIDATGDVVSDGLEAPLEDAVLLEKMQEIDTNIVALKQYMTHTKNPVCVIAVHKQRSQLKLIKALRVLKAHIKVLIIVDAENNDINDPYMLIWRVVNNIDAQRDVKRKGFIAVDATNKNALDGFEREWPGDTFCTKEVLDTLQAKGIIDIDERFIRKFGLLPFK
;
A
#
# COMPACT_ATOMS: atom_id res chain seq x y z
N GLU A 1 5.76 -18.18 -39.85
CA GLU A 1 6.23 -17.02 -40.64
C GLU A 1 5.10 -16.31 -41.40
N THR A 2 3.84 -16.44 -40.99
CA THR A 2 2.71 -15.83 -41.72
C THR A 2 1.69 -15.32 -40.71
N ILE A 3 1.16 -14.12 -40.95
CA ILE A 3 0.10 -13.48 -40.13
C ILE A 3 -1.16 -13.39 -41.00
N THR A 4 -2.28 -13.90 -40.49
CA THR A 4 -3.59 -13.79 -41.15
C THR A 4 -4.49 -12.82 -40.40
N MET A 5 -5.27 -12.02 -41.12
CA MET A 5 -6.18 -11.03 -40.52
C MET A 5 -7.47 -10.90 -41.31
N LYS A 6 -8.55 -10.45 -40.66
CA LYS A 6 -9.81 -10.11 -41.33
C LYS A 6 -9.66 -8.85 -42.19
N LYS A 7 -10.55 -8.63 -43.16
CA LYS A 7 -10.66 -7.35 -43.88
C LYS A 7 -11.00 -6.24 -42.88
N ASN A 8 -10.29 -5.11 -42.94
CA ASN A 8 -10.36 -4.02 -41.96
C ASN A 8 -10.14 -4.52 -40.51
N PRO A 9 -8.93 -5.00 -40.19
CA PRO A 9 -8.62 -5.51 -38.87
C PRO A 9 -8.65 -4.37 -37.84
N VAL A 10 -9.01 -4.73 -36.60
CA VAL A 10 -8.86 -3.87 -35.43
C VAL A 10 -7.78 -4.51 -34.57
N PHE A 11 -6.76 -3.74 -34.22
CA PHE A 11 -5.69 -4.20 -33.34
C PHE A 11 -6.03 -3.77 -31.90
N ALA A 12 -6.45 -4.72 -31.07
CA ALA A 12 -6.68 -4.48 -29.66
C ALA A 12 -5.32 -4.45 -28.93
N ALA A 13 -5.06 -3.36 -28.21
CA ALA A 13 -3.86 -3.17 -27.42
C ALA A 13 -4.25 -2.50 -26.09
N THR A 14 -3.48 -2.78 -25.05
CA THR A 14 -3.62 -2.16 -23.74
C THR A 14 -2.26 -1.69 -23.24
N VAL A 15 -2.26 -0.79 -22.26
CA VAL A 15 -1.05 -0.26 -21.60
C VAL A 15 -1.25 -0.41 -20.10
N VAL A 16 -0.22 -0.92 -19.42
CA VAL A 16 -0.19 -1.11 -17.96
C VAL A 16 0.77 -0.12 -17.30
N GLY A 17 0.56 0.23 -16.04
CA GLY A 17 1.39 1.22 -15.34
C GLY A 17 0.86 1.66 -13.98
N LYS A 18 0.81 2.98 -13.73
CA LYS A 18 0.12 3.55 -12.56
C LYS A 18 -1.39 3.66 -12.83
N PRO A 19 -2.27 3.43 -11.83
CA PRO A 19 -3.69 3.68 -11.98
C PRO A 19 -4.01 5.10 -12.52
N PRO A 20 -5.12 5.28 -13.25
CA PRO A 20 -6.16 4.31 -13.55
C PRO A 20 -5.86 3.54 -14.84
N LEU A 21 -6.18 2.26 -14.87
CA LEU A 21 -5.84 1.36 -15.97
C LEU A 21 -7.01 0.44 -16.31
N GLU A 22 -7.04 -0.03 -17.56
CA GLU A 22 -8.04 -0.97 -18.06
C GLU A 22 -7.98 -2.33 -17.34
N ASP A 23 -6.77 -2.76 -16.96
CA ASP A 23 -6.52 -4.03 -16.27
C ASP A 23 -7.21 -4.09 -14.89
N LYS A 24 -7.64 -2.96 -14.31
CA LYS A 24 -8.50 -2.92 -13.11
C LYS A 24 -9.71 -3.82 -13.26
N TYR A 25 -10.41 -3.75 -14.40
CA TYR A 25 -11.63 -4.52 -14.62
C TYR A 25 -11.32 -6.01 -14.83
N MET A 26 -10.15 -6.32 -15.39
CA MET A 26 -9.66 -7.70 -15.54
C MET A 26 -9.27 -8.29 -14.17
N GLY A 27 -8.61 -7.50 -13.32
CA GLY A 27 -8.29 -7.86 -11.94
C GLY A 27 -9.54 -8.14 -11.11
N TRP A 28 -10.55 -7.28 -11.20
CA TRP A 28 -11.83 -7.51 -10.52
C TRP A 28 -12.51 -8.82 -10.93
N ALA A 29 -12.56 -9.12 -12.24
CA ALA A 29 -13.12 -10.39 -12.71
C ALA A 29 -12.34 -11.60 -12.17
N THR A 30 -11.00 -11.49 -12.13
CA THR A 30 -10.10 -12.49 -11.57
C THR A 30 -10.45 -12.78 -10.10
N GLU A 31 -10.66 -11.75 -9.27
CA GLU A 31 -11.06 -11.93 -7.87
C GLU A 31 -12.31 -12.81 -7.72
N ARG A 32 -13.34 -12.52 -8.53
CA ARG A 32 -14.62 -13.23 -8.45
C ARG A 32 -14.50 -14.68 -8.89
N VAL A 33 -13.68 -14.96 -9.89
CA VAL A 33 -13.43 -16.33 -10.40
C VAL A 33 -12.65 -17.16 -9.37
N PHE A 34 -11.67 -16.57 -8.69
CA PHE A 34 -10.79 -17.30 -7.76
C PHE A 34 -11.35 -17.42 -6.34
N LEU A 35 -12.26 -16.55 -5.90
CA LEU A 35 -12.92 -16.65 -4.59
C LEU A 35 -13.46 -18.06 -4.26
N PRO A 36 -14.28 -18.72 -5.11
CA PRO A 36 -14.75 -20.07 -4.83
C PRO A 36 -13.62 -21.11 -4.83
N MET A 37 -12.52 -20.87 -5.55
CA MET A 37 -11.37 -21.78 -5.61
C MET A 37 -10.50 -21.71 -4.35
N LEU A 38 -10.57 -20.62 -3.57
CA LEU A 38 -9.86 -20.50 -2.30
C LEU A 38 -10.59 -21.20 -1.14
N LYS A 39 -11.92 -21.40 -1.26
CA LYS A 39 -12.76 -22.00 -0.22
C LYS A 39 -12.28 -23.36 0.31
N PRO A 40 -11.71 -24.30 -0.49
CA PRO A 40 -11.17 -25.54 0.07
C PRO A 40 -10.03 -25.33 1.07
N MET A 41 -9.25 -24.26 0.94
CA MET A 41 -8.13 -23.92 1.83
C MET A 41 -8.50 -22.89 2.90
N ALA A 42 -9.50 -22.05 2.62
CA ALA A 42 -10.01 -20.99 3.49
C ALA A 42 -11.55 -20.98 3.47
N PRO A 43 -12.22 -21.98 4.09
CA PRO A 43 -13.66 -22.18 3.96
C PRO A 43 -14.49 -21.01 4.52
N ASP A 44 -13.98 -20.38 5.57
CA ASP A 44 -14.61 -19.25 6.26
C ASP A 44 -14.31 -17.88 5.62
N LEU A 45 -13.64 -17.85 4.46
CA LEU A 45 -13.41 -16.63 3.69
C LEU A 45 -14.75 -16.11 3.16
N ILE A 46 -15.22 -14.97 3.62
CA ILE A 46 -16.48 -14.38 3.15
C ILE A 46 -16.24 -13.70 1.80
N ASP A 47 -15.21 -12.86 1.74
CA ASP A 47 -14.82 -12.14 0.54
C ASP A 47 -13.34 -11.73 0.59
N TYR A 48 -12.76 -11.37 -0.55
CA TYR A 48 -11.48 -10.66 -0.61
C TYR A 48 -11.49 -9.65 -1.75
N TYR A 49 -10.68 -8.60 -1.62
CA TYR A 49 -10.61 -7.49 -2.56
C TYR A 49 -9.14 -7.09 -2.78
N MET A 50 -8.77 -6.86 -4.04
CA MET A 50 -7.44 -6.43 -4.45
C MET A 50 -7.52 -5.03 -5.08
N PRO A 51 -7.41 -3.96 -4.27
CA PRO A 51 -7.53 -2.60 -4.78
C PRO A 51 -6.51 -2.30 -5.91
N GLU A 52 -6.92 -1.56 -6.95
CA GLU A 52 -5.97 -1.23 -8.03
C GLU A 52 -4.83 -0.33 -7.53
N ASN A 53 -5.10 0.57 -6.59
CA ASN A 53 -4.08 1.36 -5.90
C ASN A 53 -3.33 0.55 -4.84
N GLY A 54 -3.69 -0.71 -4.61
CA GLY A 54 -2.90 -1.71 -3.89
C GLY A 54 -2.00 -2.55 -4.80
N VAL A 55 -1.83 -2.15 -6.07
CA VAL A 55 -1.07 -2.91 -7.08
C VAL A 55 -1.61 -4.34 -7.21
N PHE A 56 -2.94 -4.47 -7.16
CA PHE A 56 -3.66 -5.75 -7.17
C PHE A 56 -3.18 -6.70 -6.08
N HIS A 57 -2.49 -7.77 -6.47
CA HIS A 57 -2.12 -8.85 -5.56
C HIS A 57 -1.14 -8.40 -4.47
N ASN A 58 -0.44 -7.27 -4.60
CA ASN A 58 0.47 -6.81 -3.55
C ASN A 58 -0.26 -6.49 -2.23
N LEU A 59 -1.47 -5.93 -2.29
CA LEU A 59 -2.30 -5.67 -1.11
C LEU A 59 -3.64 -6.40 -1.25
N ILE A 60 -3.93 -7.29 -0.31
CA ILE A 60 -5.22 -7.95 -0.21
C ILE A 60 -5.94 -7.55 1.07
N LEU A 61 -7.22 -7.23 0.91
CA LEU A 61 -8.17 -7.04 2.00
C LEU A 61 -9.07 -8.27 2.02
N ALA A 62 -9.10 -9.01 3.13
CA ALA A 62 -9.85 -10.26 3.23
C ALA A 62 -10.86 -10.20 4.39
N LYS A 63 -12.13 -10.43 4.08
CA LYS A 63 -13.21 -10.51 5.06
C LYS A 63 -13.48 -11.98 5.40
N MET A 64 -13.48 -12.32 6.67
CA MET A 64 -13.61 -13.71 7.11
C MET A 64 -14.51 -13.88 8.32
N LYS A 65 -15.10 -15.07 8.44
CA LYS A 65 -15.80 -15.48 9.65
C LYS A 65 -14.80 -16.00 10.68
N THR A 66 -14.54 -15.20 11.71
CA THR A 66 -13.59 -15.59 12.76
C THR A 66 -14.23 -16.57 13.74
N LEU A 67 -13.68 -17.77 13.86
CA LEU A 67 -14.22 -18.84 14.70
C LEU A 67 -13.39 -19.10 15.97
N TYR A 68 -12.10 -18.75 15.95
CA TYR A 68 -11.18 -18.98 17.06
C TYR A 68 -9.97 -18.03 16.99
N LYS A 69 -9.26 -17.93 18.12
CA LYS A 69 -8.01 -17.17 18.20
C LYS A 69 -6.96 -17.77 17.26
N GLY A 70 -6.34 -16.92 16.44
CA GLY A 70 -5.34 -17.35 15.44
C GLY A 70 -5.95 -17.74 14.09
N HIS A 71 -7.26 -17.62 13.89
CA HIS A 71 -7.90 -17.97 12.61
C HIS A 71 -7.38 -17.11 11.45
N ALA A 72 -7.20 -15.79 11.67
CA ALA A 72 -6.59 -14.90 10.67
C ALA A 72 -5.16 -15.33 10.31
N GLN A 73 -4.37 -15.82 11.27
CA GLN A 73 -3.02 -16.32 11.03
C GLN A 73 -3.02 -17.58 10.15
N GLN A 74 -4.00 -18.47 10.32
CA GLN A 74 -4.15 -19.62 9.42
C GLN A 74 -4.45 -19.15 7.99
N PHE A 75 -5.29 -18.14 7.83
CA PHE A 75 -5.60 -17.56 6.52
C PHE A 75 -4.37 -16.90 5.88
N MET A 76 -3.55 -16.19 6.67
CA MET A 76 -2.27 -15.65 6.20
C MET A 76 -1.41 -16.74 5.56
N HIS A 77 -1.23 -17.88 6.24
CA HIS A 77 -0.46 -19.01 5.71
C HIS A 77 -1.13 -19.68 4.50
N ALA A 78 -2.45 -19.77 4.47
CA ALA A 78 -3.18 -20.31 3.32
C ALA A 78 -3.00 -19.43 2.07
N PHE A 79 -3.11 -18.10 2.22
CA PHE A 79 -2.94 -17.17 1.11
C PHE A 79 -1.51 -17.21 0.57
N TRP A 80 -0.52 -17.25 1.46
CA TRP A 80 0.87 -17.35 1.06
C TRP A 80 1.30 -18.74 0.56
N GLY A 81 0.46 -19.76 0.75
CA GLY A 81 0.75 -21.14 0.36
C GLY A 81 0.14 -21.59 -0.96
N VAL A 82 -0.76 -20.81 -1.59
CA VAL A 82 -1.59 -21.29 -2.70
C VAL A 82 -1.31 -20.52 -4.00
N GLY A 83 -0.83 -21.24 -5.03
CA GLY A 83 -0.78 -20.76 -6.41
C GLY A 83 -0.16 -19.37 -6.55
N GLN A 84 -0.76 -18.50 -7.37
CA GLN A 84 -0.32 -17.11 -7.54
C GLN A 84 -0.65 -16.21 -6.35
N MET A 85 -1.53 -16.64 -5.44
CA MET A 85 -1.81 -15.91 -4.19
C MET A 85 -0.58 -15.87 -3.26
N SER A 86 0.35 -16.80 -3.47
CA SER A 86 1.64 -16.80 -2.78
C SER A 86 2.46 -15.52 -3.01
N PHE A 87 2.23 -14.77 -4.10
CA PHE A 87 2.92 -13.50 -4.38
C PHE A 87 2.45 -12.33 -3.52
N VAL A 88 1.32 -12.46 -2.82
CA VAL A 88 0.78 -11.41 -1.98
C VAL A 88 1.80 -10.95 -0.95
N LYS A 89 2.03 -9.64 -0.91
CA LYS A 89 2.99 -9.02 0.02
C LYS A 89 2.31 -8.65 1.32
N HIS A 90 1.18 -7.95 1.23
CA HIS A 90 0.46 -7.40 2.37
C HIS A 90 -0.96 -7.94 2.37
N ALA A 91 -1.38 -8.54 3.47
CA ALA A 91 -2.72 -9.06 3.64
C ALA A 91 -3.31 -8.56 4.95
N ILE A 92 -4.47 -7.91 4.87
CA ILE A 92 -5.22 -7.40 6.02
C ILE A 92 -6.51 -8.20 6.14
N PHE A 93 -6.71 -8.82 7.30
CA PHE A 93 -7.87 -9.67 7.59
C PHE A 93 -8.83 -8.94 8.51
N VAL A 94 -10.11 -8.88 8.13
CA VAL A 94 -11.18 -8.23 8.89
C VAL A 94 -12.32 -9.22 9.18
N GLY A 95 -13.04 -8.97 10.28
CA GLY A 95 -14.14 -9.82 10.72
C GLY A 95 -15.41 -9.69 9.87
N GLU A 96 -16.39 -10.56 10.12
CA GLU A 96 -17.68 -10.53 9.43
C GLU A 96 -18.49 -9.23 9.68
N ASP A 97 -18.21 -8.55 10.79
CA ASP A 97 -18.78 -7.27 11.22
C ASP A 97 -18.17 -6.05 10.51
N ALA A 98 -17.10 -6.23 9.72
CA ALA A 98 -16.45 -5.14 9.01
C ALA A 98 -17.35 -4.53 7.93
N PRO A 99 -17.15 -3.24 7.57
CA PRO A 99 -17.74 -2.63 6.39
C PRO A 99 -17.44 -3.41 5.10
N ALA A 100 -18.08 -3.00 3.99
CA ALA A 100 -17.75 -3.54 2.68
C ALA A 100 -16.27 -3.28 2.36
N LEU A 101 -15.62 -4.22 1.66
CA LEU A 101 -14.17 -4.11 1.39
C LEU A 101 -13.84 -2.94 0.44
N GLU A 102 -14.82 -2.53 -0.37
CA GLU A 102 -14.76 -1.42 -1.31
C GLU A 102 -15.05 -0.06 -0.66
N ASP A 103 -15.63 -0.03 0.54
CA ASP A 103 -15.82 1.19 1.34
C ASP A 103 -14.52 1.52 2.07
N HIS A 104 -13.55 2.07 1.34
CA HIS A 104 -12.19 2.27 1.83
C HIS A 104 -12.12 3.17 3.06
N GLU A 105 -13.00 4.17 3.18
CA GLU A 105 -13.02 5.10 4.31
C GLU A 105 -13.49 4.38 5.59
N ALA A 106 -14.68 3.76 5.54
CA ALA A 106 -15.23 3.04 6.68
C ALA A 106 -14.37 1.83 7.07
N LEU A 107 -13.84 1.11 6.09
CA LEU A 107 -12.96 -0.03 6.32
C LEU A 107 -11.64 0.39 6.97
N CYS A 108 -11.02 1.48 6.50
CA CYS A 108 -9.80 2.01 7.10
C CYS A 108 -10.03 2.41 8.56
N GLU A 109 -11.13 3.11 8.86
CA GLU A 109 -11.52 3.41 10.24
C GLU A 109 -11.70 2.14 11.08
N HIS A 110 -12.38 1.12 10.54
CA HIS A 110 -12.58 -0.16 11.22
C HIS A 110 -11.25 -0.85 11.55
N ILE A 111 -10.31 -0.89 10.60
CA ILE A 111 -8.98 -1.50 10.77
C ILE A 111 -8.15 -0.72 11.80
N LEU A 112 -8.07 0.61 11.68
CA LEU A 112 -7.24 1.43 12.57
C LEU A 112 -7.73 1.41 14.02
N ASN A 113 -9.02 1.16 14.26
CA ASN A 113 -9.52 0.97 15.62
C ASN A 113 -9.21 -0.43 16.21
N ARG A 114 -8.75 -1.39 15.40
CA ARG A 114 -8.47 -2.79 15.82
C ARG A 114 -6.99 -3.19 15.68
N LEU A 115 -6.18 -2.32 15.09
CA LEU A 115 -4.75 -2.50 14.85
C LEU A 115 -3.94 -2.52 16.15
N SER A 116 -3.09 -3.54 16.30
CA SER A 116 -2.12 -3.67 17.39
C SER A 116 -0.84 -4.32 16.87
N THR A 117 0.31 -4.02 17.48
CA THR A 117 1.62 -4.60 17.10
C THR A 117 1.70 -6.11 17.30
N GLU A 118 0.90 -6.66 18.23
CA GLU A 118 0.77 -8.10 18.49
C GLU A 118 0.00 -8.83 17.39
N LYS A 119 -0.88 -8.10 16.68
CA LYS A 119 -1.70 -8.62 15.58
C LYS A 119 -1.01 -8.47 14.21
N ILE A 120 0.27 -8.12 14.20
CA ILE A 120 1.09 -8.03 12.98
C ILE A 120 2.02 -9.24 12.90
N LEU A 121 1.85 -10.02 11.82
CA LEU A 121 2.78 -11.06 11.42
C LEU A 121 3.69 -10.52 10.31
N ILE A 122 5.01 -10.65 10.50
CA ILE A 122 5.99 -10.42 9.43
C ILE A 122 6.69 -11.74 9.17
N THR A 123 6.69 -12.18 7.92
CA THR A 123 7.32 -13.42 7.47
C THR A 123 8.05 -13.20 6.15
N GLU A 124 8.53 -14.26 5.52
CA GLU A 124 9.24 -14.27 4.25
C GLU A 124 8.60 -15.30 3.32
N GLY A 125 8.65 -15.06 2.02
CA GLY A 125 8.25 -16.06 1.03
C GLY A 125 8.45 -15.55 -0.38
N ILE A 126 7.83 -16.24 -1.35
CA ILE A 126 7.97 -15.87 -2.74
C ILE A 126 7.21 -14.58 -3.07
N VAL A 127 7.80 -13.74 -3.90
CA VAL A 127 7.21 -12.49 -4.41
C VAL A 127 7.28 -12.47 -5.93
N ASP A 128 6.54 -11.55 -6.55
CA ASP A 128 6.53 -11.40 -8.00
C ASP A 128 7.94 -11.10 -8.54
N HIS A 129 8.19 -11.55 -9.77
CA HIS A 129 9.46 -11.30 -10.47
C HIS A 129 9.78 -9.79 -10.59
N LEU A 130 8.74 -8.99 -10.80
CA LEU A 130 8.80 -7.55 -11.01
C LEU A 130 8.85 -6.77 -9.69
N ASP A 131 8.88 -7.45 -8.53
CA ASP A 131 9.03 -6.77 -7.25
C ASP A 131 10.47 -6.22 -7.08
N HIS A 132 10.60 -4.92 -7.35
CA HIS A 132 11.83 -4.16 -7.18
C HIS A 132 12.16 -3.90 -5.72
N SER A 133 11.19 -3.97 -4.80
CA SER A 133 11.44 -3.67 -3.39
C SER A 133 12.02 -4.84 -2.61
N ALA A 134 11.89 -6.06 -3.13
CA ALA A 134 12.43 -7.26 -2.50
C ALA A 134 13.97 -7.23 -2.44
N PRO A 135 14.61 -7.70 -1.35
CA PRO A 135 16.06 -7.71 -1.23
C PRO A 135 16.73 -8.65 -2.23
N GLU A 136 16.04 -9.74 -2.58
CA GLU A 136 16.49 -10.76 -3.52
C GLU A 136 15.42 -10.97 -4.60
N GLN A 137 15.83 -11.44 -5.78
CA GLN A 137 14.88 -11.79 -6.83
C GLN A 137 13.99 -12.96 -6.35
N PHE A 138 12.67 -12.81 -6.50
CA PHE A 138 11.63 -13.78 -6.10
C PHE A 138 11.45 -14.01 -4.60
N VAL A 139 12.28 -13.48 -3.71
CA VAL A 139 12.16 -13.72 -2.26
C VAL A 139 12.09 -12.38 -1.52
N GLY A 140 11.06 -12.22 -0.68
CA GLY A 140 10.85 -10.99 0.08
C GLY A 140 9.94 -11.15 1.29
N GLY A 141 9.91 -10.08 2.07
CA GLY A 141 9.13 -9.96 3.29
C GLY A 141 7.65 -9.78 3.03
N LYS A 142 6.83 -10.46 3.84
CA LYS A 142 5.37 -10.45 3.79
C LYS A 142 4.78 -9.91 5.10
N LEU A 143 3.72 -9.14 4.98
CA LEU A 143 3.00 -8.49 6.09
C LEU A 143 1.58 -9.05 6.19
N GLY A 144 1.26 -9.62 7.34
CA GLY A 144 -0.10 -9.99 7.72
C GLY A 144 -0.59 -9.10 8.85
N ILE A 145 -1.78 -8.54 8.71
CA ILE A 145 -2.45 -7.76 9.76
C ILE A 145 -3.77 -8.45 10.12
N ASP A 146 -3.91 -8.84 11.38
CA ASP A 146 -5.18 -9.32 11.94
C ASP A 146 -5.95 -8.14 12.54
N ALA A 147 -7.02 -7.72 11.86
CA ALA A 147 -7.98 -6.73 12.32
C ALA A 147 -9.36 -7.35 12.60
N THR A 148 -9.41 -8.66 12.92
CA THR A 148 -10.67 -9.39 13.16
C THR A 148 -11.18 -9.32 14.60
N GLY A 149 -10.30 -8.95 15.54
CA GLY A 149 -10.65 -8.86 16.96
C GLY A 149 -11.33 -7.55 17.36
N ASP A 150 -11.57 -7.39 18.65
CA ASP A 150 -12.21 -6.19 19.20
C ASP A 150 -11.37 -4.91 19.03
N VAL A 151 -12.04 -3.77 19.17
CA VAL A 151 -11.43 -2.44 19.24
C VAL A 151 -10.37 -2.42 20.34
N VAL A 152 -9.19 -1.89 20.01
CA VAL A 152 -8.10 -1.82 21.00
C VAL A 152 -8.42 -0.80 22.08
N SER A 153 -8.05 -1.12 23.33
CA SER A 153 -8.25 -0.21 24.47
C SER A 153 -7.42 1.06 24.30
N ASP A 154 -6.16 0.89 23.90
CA ASP A 154 -5.14 1.94 23.94
C ASP A 154 -5.09 2.69 22.61
N GLY A 155 -5.38 4.00 22.67
CA GLY A 155 -5.27 4.91 21.53
C GLY A 155 -3.99 5.73 21.56
N LEU A 156 -3.91 6.72 20.68
CA LEU A 156 -2.86 7.74 20.72
C LEU A 156 -2.91 8.52 22.04
N GLU A 157 -1.78 8.64 22.73
CA GLU A 157 -1.72 9.17 24.10
C GLU A 157 -1.85 10.69 24.15
N ALA A 158 -1.11 11.39 23.29
CA ALA A 158 -1.06 12.85 23.25
C ALA A 158 -1.14 13.32 21.79
N PRO A 159 -2.35 13.46 21.20
CA PRO A 159 -2.49 13.94 19.84
C PRO A 159 -1.93 15.37 19.69
N LEU A 160 -1.29 15.63 18.56
CA LEU A 160 -0.81 16.95 18.15
C LEU A 160 -1.35 17.28 16.78
N GLU A 161 -1.56 18.58 16.53
CA GLU A 161 -1.87 19.09 15.20
C GLU A 161 -0.70 18.89 14.22
N ASP A 162 -1.01 18.76 12.93
CA ASP A 162 -0.03 18.47 11.87
C ASP A 162 1.18 19.42 11.92
N ALA A 163 0.94 20.72 12.03
CA ALA A 163 2.01 21.74 12.07
C ALA A 163 2.93 21.60 13.29
N VAL A 164 2.36 21.34 14.47
CA VAL A 164 3.12 21.23 15.73
C VAL A 164 3.95 19.95 15.73
N LEU A 165 3.39 18.85 15.22
CA LEU A 165 4.12 17.59 15.10
C LEU A 165 5.25 17.72 14.06
N LEU A 166 5.00 18.42 12.94
CA LEU A 166 6.02 18.68 11.91
C LEU A 166 7.19 19.47 12.48
N GLU A 167 6.95 20.58 13.20
CA GLU A 167 8.00 21.38 13.83
C GLU A 167 8.88 20.53 14.76
N LYS A 168 8.26 19.72 15.63
CA LYS A 168 8.99 18.80 16.52
C LYS A 168 9.81 17.76 15.77
N MET A 169 9.31 17.28 14.63
CA MET A 169 10.04 16.34 13.79
C MET A 169 11.22 17.01 13.07
N GLN A 170 11.06 18.27 12.64
CA GLN A 170 12.09 19.05 11.97
C GLN A 170 13.24 19.45 12.91
N GLU A 171 12.96 19.64 14.20
CA GLU A 171 14.01 19.77 15.23
C GLU A 171 14.91 18.53 15.32
N ILE A 172 14.38 17.34 14.98
CA ILE A 172 15.11 16.07 14.99
C ILE A 172 15.82 15.81 13.65
N ASP A 173 15.17 16.13 12.54
CA ASP A 173 15.71 15.98 11.19
C ASP A 173 15.12 17.03 10.24
N THR A 174 15.96 17.98 9.83
CA THR A 174 15.58 19.07 8.92
C THR A 174 15.22 18.61 7.51
N ASN A 175 15.48 17.34 7.16
CA ASN A 175 15.10 16.78 5.87
C ASN A 175 13.62 16.39 5.79
N ILE A 176 12.88 16.45 6.90
CA ILE A 176 11.43 16.27 6.92
C ILE A 176 10.79 17.57 6.45
N VAL A 177 10.13 17.52 5.30
CA VAL A 177 9.62 18.74 4.64
C VAL A 177 8.12 18.91 4.74
N ALA A 178 7.38 17.82 4.96
CA ALA A 178 5.94 17.89 5.09
C ALA A 178 5.39 16.73 5.93
N LEU A 179 4.22 16.94 6.54
CA LEU A 179 3.52 15.97 7.38
C LEU A 179 2.01 16.10 7.17
N LYS A 180 1.33 14.97 7.10
CA LYS A 180 -0.14 14.90 7.11
C LYS A 180 -0.61 13.76 7.99
N GLN A 181 -1.57 14.01 8.88
CA GLN A 181 -2.25 12.96 9.62
C GLN A 181 -3.61 12.63 9.00
N TYR A 182 -3.91 11.35 8.95
CA TYR A 182 -5.17 10.78 8.47
C TYR A 182 -5.85 10.01 9.59
N MET A 183 -7.19 9.95 9.54
CA MET A 183 -8.01 9.17 10.47
C MET A 183 -7.74 9.51 11.94
N THR A 184 -7.60 10.82 12.23
CA THR A 184 -7.24 11.35 13.56
C THR A 184 -8.24 11.03 14.66
N HIS A 185 -9.47 10.67 14.29
CA HIS A 185 -10.52 10.22 15.20
C HIS A 185 -10.38 8.75 15.65
N THR A 186 -9.48 7.98 15.05
CA THR A 186 -9.29 6.55 15.36
C THR A 186 -8.26 6.32 16.48
N LYS A 187 -8.22 5.09 17.01
CA LYS A 187 -7.20 4.69 18.00
C LYS A 187 -5.77 4.76 17.47
N ASN A 188 -5.58 4.51 16.18
CA ASN A 188 -4.27 4.46 15.53
C ASN A 188 -4.25 5.38 14.31
N PRO A 189 -4.17 6.71 14.49
CA PRO A 189 -4.07 7.63 13.38
C PRO A 189 -2.79 7.39 12.58
N VAL A 190 -2.87 7.64 11.27
CA VAL A 190 -1.77 7.44 10.33
C VAL A 190 -1.09 8.78 10.07
N CYS A 191 0.15 8.91 10.53
CA CYS A 191 1.01 10.03 10.25
C CYS A 191 1.87 9.73 9.02
N VAL A 192 1.73 10.51 7.95
CA VAL A 192 2.56 10.43 6.75
C VAL A 192 3.54 11.59 6.75
N ILE A 193 4.83 11.33 6.55
CA ILE A 193 5.85 12.35 6.39
C ILE A 193 6.56 12.23 5.04
N ALA A 194 6.87 13.37 4.44
CA ALA A 194 7.69 13.48 3.25
C ALA A 194 9.12 13.90 3.63
N VAL A 195 10.11 13.24 3.04
CA VAL A 195 11.52 13.49 3.34
C VAL A 195 12.38 13.69 2.09
N HIS A 196 13.35 14.59 2.14
CA HIS A 196 14.50 14.57 1.23
C HIS A 196 15.53 13.59 1.77
N LYS A 197 15.51 12.35 1.27
CA LYS A 197 16.30 11.26 1.83
C LYS A 197 17.82 11.50 1.73
N GLN A 198 18.45 11.74 2.88
CA GLN A 198 19.91 11.85 3.04
C GLN A 198 20.54 10.72 3.87
N ARG A 199 19.71 9.86 4.49
CA ARG A 199 20.13 8.71 5.30
C ARG A 199 19.06 7.62 5.27
N SER A 200 19.41 6.41 5.72
CA SER A 200 18.40 5.36 5.94
C SER A 200 17.29 5.84 6.89
N GLN A 201 16.04 5.61 6.51
CA GLN A 201 14.90 6.00 7.32
C GLN A 201 14.76 5.15 8.58
N LEU A 202 15.40 3.98 8.67
CA LEU A 202 15.48 3.21 9.91
C LEU A 202 16.20 3.99 11.02
N LYS A 203 17.19 4.82 10.66
CA LYS A 203 17.86 5.73 11.61
C LYS A 203 16.92 6.86 12.03
N LEU A 204 16.14 7.41 11.10
CA LEU A 204 15.14 8.44 11.39
C LEU A 204 14.05 7.90 12.31
N ILE A 205 13.46 6.75 11.99
CA ILE A 205 12.46 6.05 12.83
C ILE A 205 12.98 5.88 14.26
N LYS A 206 14.25 5.50 14.43
CA LYS A 206 14.85 5.37 15.77
C LYS A 206 14.92 6.70 16.50
N ALA A 207 15.27 7.79 15.82
CA ALA A 207 15.35 9.13 16.40
C ALA A 207 13.96 9.67 16.80
N LEU A 208 12.95 9.44 15.96
CA LEU A 208 11.56 9.87 16.20
C LEU A 208 10.86 9.14 17.36
N ARG A 209 11.47 8.09 17.94
CA ARG A 209 10.92 7.38 19.11
C ARG A 209 10.70 8.27 20.33
N VAL A 210 11.41 9.39 20.42
CA VAL A 210 11.17 10.39 21.48
C VAL A 210 9.75 10.99 21.41
N LEU A 211 9.13 10.96 20.23
CA LEU A 211 7.76 11.43 19.96
C LEU A 211 6.71 10.31 20.01
N LYS A 212 7.02 9.13 20.57
CA LYS A 212 6.10 7.97 20.57
C LYS A 212 4.72 8.22 21.20
N ALA A 213 4.60 9.19 22.10
CA ALA A 213 3.31 9.57 22.70
C ALA A 213 2.39 10.27 21.68
N HIS A 214 2.95 10.80 20.60
CA HIS A 214 2.28 11.58 19.56
C HIS A 214 2.11 10.80 18.24
N ILE A 215 2.57 9.54 18.16
CA ILE A 215 2.60 8.75 16.92
C ILE A 215 2.15 7.31 17.20
N LYS A 216 1.21 6.78 16.41
CA LYS A 216 0.83 5.35 16.43
C LYS A 216 1.25 4.59 15.18
N VAL A 217 0.97 5.18 14.01
CA VAL A 217 1.40 4.66 12.71
C VAL A 217 2.15 5.78 12.00
N LEU A 218 3.40 5.53 11.61
CA LEU A 218 4.24 6.43 10.83
C LEU A 218 4.53 5.82 9.46
N ILE A 219 4.27 6.56 8.41
CA ILE A 219 4.64 6.23 7.03
C ILE A 219 5.61 7.31 6.54
N ILE A 220 6.75 6.89 6.00
CA ILE A 220 7.78 7.80 5.46
C ILE A 220 7.85 7.61 3.95
N VAL A 221 7.64 8.68 3.19
CA VAL A 221 7.75 8.70 1.71
C VAL A 221 8.77 9.73 1.27
N ASP A 222 9.30 9.59 0.05
CA ASP A 222 10.15 10.62 -0.53
C ASP A 222 9.31 11.87 -0.82
N ALA A 223 9.88 13.05 -0.60
CA ALA A 223 9.23 14.31 -0.97
C ALA A 223 9.08 14.47 -2.48
N GLU A 224 9.99 13.88 -3.26
CA GLU A 224 9.90 13.87 -4.71
C GLU A 224 8.76 12.96 -5.17
N ASN A 225 7.91 13.47 -6.07
CA ASN A 225 6.82 12.74 -6.73
C ASN A 225 5.81 12.04 -5.80
N ASN A 226 5.60 12.55 -4.59
CA ASN A 226 4.53 12.11 -3.70
C ASN A 226 3.79 13.31 -3.10
N ASP A 227 2.47 13.35 -3.30
CA ASP A 227 1.60 14.33 -2.64
C ASP A 227 1.07 13.73 -1.34
N ILE A 228 1.52 14.25 -0.20
CA ILE A 228 1.07 13.78 1.11
C ILE A 228 -0.41 14.03 1.39
N ASN A 229 -1.11 14.80 0.54
CA ASN A 229 -2.54 15.06 0.63
C ASN A 229 -3.39 14.14 -0.26
N ASP A 230 -2.76 13.27 -1.06
CA ASP A 230 -3.44 12.31 -1.92
C ASP A 230 -3.33 10.89 -1.36
N PRO A 231 -4.26 10.44 -0.50
CA PRO A 231 -4.20 9.12 0.10
C PRO A 231 -4.29 8.00 -0.95
N TYR A 232 -4.90 8.25 -2.11
CA TYR A 232 -5.06 7.22 -3.14
C TYR A 232 -3.70 6.78 -3.71
N MET A 233 -2.88 7.74 -4.14
CA MET A 233 -1.53 7.45 -4.66
C MET A 233 -0.51 7.13 -3.58
N LEU A 234 -0.71 7.61 -2.34
CA LEU A 234 0.13 7.21 -1.21
C LEU A 234 0.00 5.71 -0.92
N ILE A 235 -1.20 5.12 -0.97
CA ILE A 235 -1.36 3.66 -0.81
C ILE A 235 -0.58 2.92 -1.89
N TRP A 236 -0.69 3.36 -3.15
CA TRP A 236 0.07 2.77 -4.27
C TRP A 236 1.56 2.84 -4.02
N ARG A 237 2.07 4.01 -3.59
CA ARG A 237 3.48 4.19 -3.27
C ARG A 237 3.93 3.25 -2.16
N VAL A 238 3.21 3.23 -1.04
CA VAL A 238 3.59 2.46 0.14
C VAL A 238 3.59 0.96 -0.15
N VAL A 239 2.52 0.44 -0.76
CA VAL A 239 2.40 -0.99 -1.05
C VAL A 239 3.50 -1.47 -2.01
N ASN A 240 3.87 -0.63 -2.98
CA ASN A 240 4.87 -0.96 -4.00
C ASN A 240 6.31 -0.86 -3.49
N ASN A 241 6.59 0.06 -2.55
CA ASN A 241 7.97 0.39 -2.16
C ASN A 241 8.50 -0.34 -0.92
N ILE A 242 7.72 -1.24 -0.32
CA ILE A 242 8.09 -1.86 0.94
C ILE A 242 8.35 -3.36 0.82
N ASP A 243 9.40 -3.79 1.52
CA ASP A 243 9.61 -5.15 1.97
C ASP A 243 9.30 -5.21 3.47
N ALA A 244 8.42 -6.12 3.89
CA ALA A 244 7.92 -6.12 5.26
C ALA A 244 9.02 -6.38 6.32
N GLN A 245 10.03 -7.19 6.00
CA GLN A 245 11.12 -7.51 6.94
C GLN A 245 12.05 -6.31 7.10
N ARG A 246 12.42 -5.67 5.98
CA ARG A 246 13.32 -4.52 5.97
C ARG A 246 12.66 -3.27 6.53
N ASP A 247 11.45 -2.94 6.05
CA ASP A 247 10.91 -1.58 6.13
C ASP A 247 9.88 -1.37 7.24
N VAL A 248 9.28 -2.44 7.78
CA VAL A 248 8.29 -2.34 8.85
C VAL A 248 8.95 -2.51 10.21
N LYS A 249 8.77 -1.54 11.11
CA LYS A 249 9.25 -1.56 12.50
C LYS A 249 8.09 -1.36 13.46
N ARG A 250 8.12 -2.05 14.60
CA ARG A 250 7.02 -2.07 15.59
C ARG A 250 7.42 -1.55 16.98
N LYS A 251 8.69 -1.14 17.15
CA LYS A 251 9.22 -0.73 18.46
C LYS A 251 8.97 0.77 18.69
N GLY A 252 8.08 1.07 19.63
CA GLY A 252 7.65 2.42 19.99
C GLY A 252 6.29 2.74 19.36
N PHE A 253 6.25 2.70 18.03
CA PHE A 253 5.06 2.82 17.19
C PHE A 253 5.25 1.94 15.95
N ILE A 254 4.18 1.74 15.18
CA ILE A 254 4.28 1.06 13.87
C ILE A 254 4.86 2.07 12.89
N ALA A 255 5.97 1.73 12.25
CA ALA A 255 6.65 2.60 11.31
C ALA A 255 6.93 1.84 10.01
N VAL A 256 6.69 2.50 8.89
CA VAL A 256 6.88 1.97 7.55
C VAL A 256 7.77 2.94 6.77
N ASP A 257 8.94 2.45 6.36
CA ASP A 257 9.79 3.17 5.41
C ASP A 257 9.36 2.84 3.98
N ALA A 258 8.55 3.70 3.36
CA ALA A 258 8.10 3.59 1.98
C ALA A 258 8.93 4.44 0.99
N THR A 259 10.08 4.95 1.42
CA THR A 259 11.00 5.66 0.52
C THR A 259 11.66 4.70 -0.48
N ASN A 260 12.03 5.22 -1.64
CA ASN A 260 12.83 4.52 -2.64
C ASN A 260 14.12 4.00 -2.00
N LYS A 261 14.46 2.73 -2.22
CA LYS A 261 15.66 2.14 -1.63
C LYS A 261 16.88 2.41 -2.50
N ASN A 262 17.99 2.64 -1.82
CA ASN A 262 19.28 2.89 -2.46
C ASN A 262 20.43 2.46 -1.53
N ALA A 263 21.66 2.83 -1.88
CA ALA A 263 22.86 2.50 -1.11
C ALA A 263 22.80 2.95 0.37
N LEU A 264 22.02 4.01 0.70
CA LEU A 264 21.84 4.46 2.08
C LEU A 264 21.14 3.41 2.96
N ASP A 265 20.36 2.51 2.36
CA ASP A 265 19.64 1.41 3.02
C ASP A 265 20.37 0.07 2.90
N GLY A 266 21.55 0.05 2.26
CA GLY A 266 22.24 -1.19 1.90
C GLY A 266 21.51 -1.96 0.79
N PHE A 267 20.78 -1.26 -0.08
CA PHE A 267 20.05 -1.85 -1.20
C PHE A 267 20.81 -1.64 -2.51
N GLU A 268 21.12 -2.73 -3.21
CA GLU A 268 21.98 -2.73 -4.40
C GLU A 268 21.26 -3.10 -5.71
N ARG A 269 20.03 -3.63 -5.63
CA ARG A 269 19.23 -3.92 -6.84
C ARG A 269 18.77 -2.63 -7.50
N GLU A 270 18.50 -2.71 -8.80
CA GLU A 270 17.93 -1.61 -9.57
C GLU A 270 16.60 -1.16 -8.96
N TRP A 271 16.46 0.14 -8.74
CA TRP A 271 15.21 0.76 -8.32
C TRP A 271 14.60 1.51 -9.50
N PRO A 272 13.41 1.12 -9.97
CA PRO A 272 12.81 1.75 -11.14
C PRO A 272 12.44 3.20 -10.84
N GLY A 273 12.63 4.06 -11.85
CA GLY A 273 12.15 5.43 -11.81
C GLY A 273 10.62 5.50 -11.91
N ASP A 274 10.07 6.68 -11.63
CA ASP A 274 8.65 6.92 -11.82
C ASP A 274 8.27 6.95 -13.31
N THR A 275 7.19 6.25 -13.66
CA THR A 275 6.58 6.32 -14.98
C THR A 275 5.58 7.47 -15.04
N PHE A 276 5.75 8.38 -16.01
CA PHE A 276 4.86 9.50 -16.27
C PHE A 276 4.41 9.51 -17.73
N CYS A 277 3.24 10.09 -17.97
CA CYS A 277 2.88 10.56 -19.31
C CYS A 277 3.65 11.85 -19.63
N THR A 278 3.72 12.21 -20.91
CA THR A 278 4.09 13.58 -21.30
C THR A 278 2.83 14.43 -21.42
N LYS A 279 2.96 15.73 -21.12
CA LYS A 279 1.86 16.69 -21.29
C LYS A 279 1.33 16.71 -22.73
N GLU A 280 2.23 16.63 -23.70
CA GLU A 280 1.91 16.54 -25.12
C GLU A 280 1.03 15.33 -25.48
N VAL A 281 1.29 14.16 -24.88
CA VAL A 281 0.45 12.97 -25.08
C VAL A 281 -0.96 13.19 -24.54
N LEU A 282 -1.09 13.72 -23.32
CA LEU A 282 -2.40 13.99 -22.71
C LEU A 282 -3.20 15.01 -23.56
N ASP A 283 -2.54 16.10 -23.95
CA ASP A 283 -3.17 17.16 -24.74
C ASP A 283 -3.60 16.64 -26.14
N THR A 284 -2.78 15.79 -26.76
CA THR A 284 -3.12 15.14 -28.04
C THR A 284 -4.32 14.21 -27.92
N LEU A 285 -4.41 13.44 -26.83
CA LEU A 285 -5.54 12.53 -26.60
C LEU A 285 -6.85 13.31 -26.33
N GLN A 286 -6.78 14.41 -25.58
CA GLN A 286 -7.93 15.32 -25.39
C GLN A 286 -8.35 15.98 -26.71
N ALA A 287 -7.41 16.48 -27.50
CA ALA A 287 -7.71 17.10 -28.80
C ALA A 287 -8.36 16.11 -29.80
N LYS A 288 -8.04 14.81 -29.68
CA LYS A 288 -8.67 13.73 -30.45
C LYS A 288 -10.02 13.28 -29.89
N GLY A 289 -10.46 13.81 -28.75
CA GLY A 289 -11.69 13.40 -28.07
C GLY A 289 -11.65 11.98 -27.51
N ILE A 290 -10.45 11.44 -27.26
CA ILE A 290 -10.28 10.06 -26.74
C ILE A 290 -10.44 10.05 -25.21
N ILE A 291 -10.02 11.12 -24.53
CA ILE A 291 -10.13 11.27 -23.08
C ILE A 291 -10.73 12.64 -22.73
N ASP A 292 -11.39 12.71 -21.58
CA ASP A 292 -11.88 13.94 -20.96
C ASP A 292 -11.40 13.99 -19.52
N ILE A 293 -10.37 14.80 -19.26
CA ILE A 293 -9.66 14.88 -17.98
C ILE A 293 -9.36 16.33 -17.60
N ASP A 294 -9.30 16.60 -16.30
CA ASP A 294 -8.93 17.90 -15.74
C ASP A 294 -7.63 17.80 -14.91
N GLU A 295 -7.15 18.94 -14.39
CA GLU A 295 -5.96 18.97 -13.53
C GLU A 295 -6.14 18.15 -12.25
N ARG A 296 -7.38 18.05 -11.73
CA ARG A 296 -7.69 17.26 -10.54
C ARG A 296 -7.49 15.77 -10.81
N PHE A 297 -7.93 15.30 -11.98
CA PHE A 297 -7.72 13.92 -12.43
C PHE A 297 -6.23 13.63 -12.63
N ILE A 298 -5.50 14.52 -13.31
CA ILE A 298 -4.04 14.39 -13.52
C ILE A 298 -3.31 14.28 -12.18
N ARG A 299 -3.65 15.15 -11.22
CA ARG A 299 -3.03 15.17 -9.88
C ARG A 299 -3.37 13.90 -9.08
N LYS A 300 -4.66 13.52 -9.04
CA LYS A 300 -5.15 12.33 -8.31
C LYS A 300 -4.44 11.03 -8.72
N PHE A 301 -4.02 10.94 -9.97
CA PHE A 301 -3.38 9.73 -10.51
C PHE A 301 -1.88 9.90 -10.76
N GLY A 302 -1.31 11.06 -10.41
CA GLY A 302 0.11 11.35 -10.61
C GLY A 302 0.58 11.12 -12.05
N LEU A 303 -0.24 11.47 -13.05
CA LEU A 303 0.06 11.21 -14.47
C LEU A 303 1.26 12.03 -14.97
N LEU A 304 1.52 13.16 -14.32
CA LEU A 304 2.67 14.03 -14.55
C LEU A 304 3.46 14.17 -13.23
N PRO A 305 4.75 14.56 -13.29
CA PRO A 305 5.53 14.84 -12.09
C PRO A 305 4.85 15.88 -11.21
N PHE A 306 4.89 15.65 -9.89
CA PHE A 306 4.48 16.67 -8.93
C PHE A 306 5.54 17.78 -8.92
N LYS A 307 5.09 19.03 -9.02
CA LYS A 307 5.96 20.20 -8.97
C LYS A 307 6.19 20.64 -7.53
#